data_AF-A0A9E3A765-F1
#
_entry.id   AF-A0A9E3A765-F1
#
_cell.length_a   1.000
_cell.length_b   1.000
_cell.length_c   1.000
_cell.angle_alpha   90.00
_cell.angle_beta   90.00
_cell.angle_gamma   90.00
#
_symmetry.space_group_name_H-M   'P 1'
#
loop_
_entity.id
_entity.type
_entity.pdbx_description
1 polymer ?
#
loop_
_entity_poly.entity_id
_entity_poly.type
_entity_poly.pdbx_seq_one_letter_code
_entity_poly.pdbx_strand_id
1 'polypeptide(L)'
;MKKLCAFLAVALSFAFAGATLAQDKKDAKVEAPKVEAKKDEAKPAAEPEKKEEAKKPPEPNKGDVAWMLTSTALVLMMSVPALALFYGGMVRSKNALSMLMQVFVVFSLVTVLWCIYGYSLAFTEGNAYFGGFDRLFLNGTFDPKKGEFAMAATFSKGVVIPELVFVAFQATFAAITCCLILGAIA
;
A
#
# COMPACT_ATOMS: atom_id res chain seq x y z
N MET A 1 -5.91 -9.86 39.61
CA MET A 1 -6.16 -11.01 38.70
C MET A 1 -6.76 -10.58 37.36
N LYS A 2 -7.92 -9.91 37.30
CA LYS A 2 -8.55 -9.49 36.02
C LYS A 2 -7.65 -8.64 35.10
N LYS A 3 -6.87 -7.72 35.67
CA LYS A 3 -5.93 -6.89 34.89
C LYS A 3 -4.69 -7.64 34.40
N LEU A 4 -4.27 -8.68 35.12
CA LEU A 4 -3.15 -9.53 34.74
C LEU A 4 -3.54 -10.44 33.56
N CYS A 5 -4.78 -10.96 33.57
CA CYS A 5 -5.34 -11.74 32.46
C CYS A 5 -5.53 -10.90 31.19
N ALA A 6 -5.91 -9.63 31.32
CA ALA A 6 -6.03 -8.72 30.18
C ALA A 6 -4.66 -8.40 29.53
N PHE A 7 -3.63 -8.19 30.34
CA PHE A 7 -2.26 -8.01 29.83
C PHE A 7 -1.70 -9.27 29.18
N LEU A 8 -2.00 -10.46 29.73
CA LEU A 8 -1.58 -11.72 29.13
C LEU A 8 -2.28 -11.99 27.80
N ALA A 9 -3.57 -11.63 27.68
CA ALA A 9 -4.34 -11.78 26.45
C ALA A 9 -3.85 -10.84 25.32
N VAL A 10 -3.46 -9.61 25.67
CA VAL A 10 -2.85 -8.65 24.71
C VAL A 10 -1.43 -9.09 24.31
N ALA A 11 -0.66 -9.67 25.23
CA ALA A 11 0.65 -10.23 24.91
C ALA A 11 0.54 -11.48 24.02
N LEU A 12 -0.47 -12.35 24.26
CA LEU A 12 -0.72 -13.53 23.42
C LEU A 12 -1.21 -13.16 22.01
N SER A 13 -2.00 -12.10 21.85
CA SER A 13 -2.45 -11.67 20.52
C SER A 13 -1.32 -11.08 19.67
N PHE A 14 -0.32 -10.44 20.30
CA PHE A 14 0.91 -10.04 19.60
C PHE A 14 1.82 -11.23 19.27
N ALA A 15 1.84 -12.28 20.10
CA ALA A 15 2.65 -13.47 19.85
C ALA A 15 2.08 -14.37 18.72
N PHE A 16 0.76 -14.39 18.52
CA PHE A 16 0.12 -15.23 17.50
C PHE A 16 0.04 -14.58 16.11
N ALA A 17 0.26 -13.26 15.99
CA ALA A 17 0.33 -12.56 14.71
C ALA A 17 1.66 -12.77 13.96
N GLY A 18 2.70 -13.28 14.64
CA GLY A 18 4.04 -13.50 14.07
C GLY A 18 4.26 -14.86 13.42
N ALA A 19 3.26 -15.75 13.42
CA ALA A 19 3.37 -17.10 12.86
C ALA A 19 2.64 -17.23 11.52
N THR A 20 2.97 -16.39 10.54
CA THR A 20 2.73 -16.72 9.14
C THR A 20 3.83 -17.67 8.70
N LEU A 21 3.48 -18.95 8.55
CA LEU A 21 4.35 -19.97 7.96
C LEU A 21 4.84 -19.49 6.58
N ALA A 22 6.14 -19.25 6.48
CA ALA A 22 6.82 -19.02 5.22
C ALA A 22 6.58 -20.22 4.28
N GLN A 23 6.03 -19.96 3.10
CA GLN A 23 6.08 -20.93 2.00
C GLN A 23 7.54 -21.05 1.55
N ASP A 24 8.10 -22.22 1.84
CA ASP A 24 9.40 -22.74 1.46
C ASP A 24 9.68 -22.49 -0.04
N LYS A 25 10.57 -21.54 -0.33
CA LYS A 25 11.14 -21.37 -1.66
C LYS A 25 12.14 -22.51 -1.84
N LYS A 26 11.75 -23.57 -2.56
CA LYS A 26 12.68 -24.63 -2.96
C LYS A 26 13.94 -24.02 -3.56
N ASP A 27 15.02 -24.11 -2.80
CA ASP A 27 16.38 -23.92 -3.27
C ASP A 27 16.64 -24.95 -4.37
N ALA A 28 16.66 -24.50 -5.62
CA ALA A 28 17.25 -25.26 -6.71
C ALA A 28 18.77 -25.27 -6.48
N LYS A 29 19.21 -26.25 -5.70
CA LYS A 29 20.60 -26.61 -5.49
C LYS A 29 21.27 -26.83 -6.85
N VAL A 30 22.32 -26.06 -7.08
CA VAL A 30 23.30 -26.27 -8.14
C VAL A 30 23.90 -27.67 -7.95
N GLU A 31 23.49 -28.63 -8.78
CA GLU A 31 24.22 -29.87 -8.99
C GLU A 31 25.18 -29.66 -10.16
N ALA A 32 26.48 -29.74 -9.86
CA ALA A 32 27.54 -29.76 -10.84
C ALA A 32 27.39 -31.00 -11.75
N PRO A 33 27.45 -30.86 -13.09
CA PRO A 33 27.22 -31.98 -14.00
C PRO A 33 28.40 -32.95 -13.98
N LYS A 34 28.10 -34.22 -13.72
CA LYS A 34 29.04 -35.33 -13.92
C LYS A 34 29.16 -35.59 -15.42
N VAL A 35 30.39 -35.51 -15.91
CA VAL A 35 30.81 -35.77 -17.28
C VAL A 35 30.51 -37.21 -17.68
N GLU A 36 29.64 -37.40 -18.67
CA GLU A 36 29.72 -38.53 -19.59
C GLU A 36 29.68 -38.00 -21.02
N ALA A 37 30.83 -38.14 -21.67
CA ALA A 37 31.00 -37.86 -23.09
C ALA A 37 30.43 -39.03 -23.90
N LYS A 38 29.49 -38.74 -24.80
CA LYS A 38 29.42 -39.46 -26.07
C LYS A 38 29.01 -38.49 -27.18
N LYS A 39 29.99 -38.27 -28.06
CA LYS A 39 29.85 -37.66 -29.38
C LYS A 39 28.75 -38.37 -30.17
N ASP A 40 27.87 -37.61 -30.78
CA ASP A 40 27.59 -37.75 -32.21
C ASP A 40 27.29 -36.37 -32.80
N GLU A 41 27.86 -36.15 -33.97
CA GLU A 41 28.01 -34.86 -34.65
C GLU A 41 26.74 -34.47 -35.42
N ALA A 42 26.29 -33.22 -35.26
CA ALA A 42 25.81 -32.36 -36.36
C ALA A 42 25.56 -30.92 -35.86
N LYS A 43 26.42 -29.98 -36.24
CA LYS A 43 26.20 -28.52 -36.26
C LYS A 43 26.66 -28.09 -37.67
N PRO A 44 26.02 -27.15 -38.42
CA PRO A 44 25.38 -25.93 -37.91
C PRO A 44 24.05 -25.52 -38.59
N ALA A 45 23.10 -25.05 -37.78
CA ALA A 45 22.21 -23.97 -38.21
C ALA A 45 22.11 -22.98 -37.05
N ALA A 46 22.43 -21.73 -37.36
CA ALA A 46 22.42 -20.61 -36.43
C ALA A 46 21.02 -20.36 -35.87
N GLU A 47 21.01 -19.89 -34.63
CA GLU A 47 19.90 -19.29 -33.91
C GLU A 47 19.01 -18.38 -34.78
N PRO A 48 17.75 -18.24 -34.36
CA PRO A 48 17.49 -16.97 -33.72
C PRO A 48 17.17 -17.18 -32.24
N GLU A 49 18.08 -16.62 -31.44
CA GLU A 49 17.86 -16.15 -30.09
C GLU A 49 16.43 -15.62 -30.01
N LYS A 50 15.65 -16.17 -29.08
CA LYS A 50 14.41 -15.54 -28.67
C LYS A 50 14.82 -14.20 -28.07
N LYS A 51 14.76 -13.15 -28.89
CA LYS A 51 14.87 -11.76 -28.47
C LYS A 51 14.04 -11.64 -27.20
N GLU A 52 14.72 -11.43 -26.07
CA GLU A 52 14.14 -10.66 -24.99
C GLU A 52 13.78 -9.33 -25.64
N GLU A 53 12.51 -9.19 -26.02
CA GLU A 53 11.93 -7.88 -26.23
C GLU A 53 12.26 -7.09 -24.97
N ALA A 54 13.09 -6.06 -25.13
CA ALA A 54 13.25 -5.03 -24.13
C ALA A 54 11.84 -4.50 -23.83
N LYS A 55 11.23 -5.06 -22.79
CA LYS A 55 9.88 -4.72 -22.38
C LYS A 55 9.94 -3.25 -22.02
N LYS A 56 9.35 -2.41 -22.87
CA LYS A 56 9.22 -0.97 -22.67
C LYS A 56 8.85 -0.73 -21.20
N PRO A 57 9.48 0.22 -20.48
CA PRO A 57 9.11 0.52 -19.10
C PRO A 57 7.58 0.63 -19.02
N PRO A 58 6.94 -0.03 -18.04
CA PRO A 58 5.49 -0.03 -17.97
C PRO A 58 5.01 1.43 -17.94
N GLU A 59 4.15 1.77 -18.90
CA GLU A 59 3.58 3.12 -19.00
C GLU A 59 2.21 3.14 -18.31
N PRO A 60 1.85 4.22 -17.59
CA PRO A 60 0.55 4.33 -16.98
C PRO A 60 -0.60 4.29 -18.00
N ASN A 61 -1.57 3.40 -17.78
CA ASN A 61 -2.79 3.38 -18.57
C ASN A 61 -3.78 4.42 -18.02
N LYS A 62 -4.37 5.24 -18.91
CA LYS A 62 -5.36 6.26 -18.52
C LYS A 62 -6.60 5.67 -17.83
N GLY A 63 -7.03 4.47 -18.22
CA GLY A 63 -8.14 3.75 -17.61
C GLY A 63 -7.85 3.35 -16.17
N ASP A 64 -6.64 2.85 -15.89
CA ASP A 64 -6.21 2.48 -14.54
C ASP A 64 -6.14 3.72 -13.65
N VAL A 65 -5.61 4.83 -14.17
CA VAL A 65 -5.57 6.11 -13.45
C VAL A 65 -6.99 6.63 -13.15
N ALA A 66 -7.89 6.62 -14.15
CA ALA A 66 -9.27 7.05 -13.98
C ALA A 66 -10.03 6.17 -12.96
N TRP A 67 -9.78 4.86 -12.98
CA TRP A 67 -10.37 3.93 -12.03
C TRP A 67 -9.83 4.15 -10.61
N MET A 68 -8.54 4.40 -10.45
CA MET A 68 -7.94 4.68 -9.15
C MET A 68 -8.44 6.00 -8.56
N LEU A 69 -8.62 7.05 -9.37
CA LEU A 69 -9.21 8.31 -8.94
C LEU A 69 -10.69 8.13 -8.55
N THR A 70 -11.46 7.40 -9.35
CA THR A 70 -12.85 7.05 -9.02
C THR A 70 -12.93 6.27 -7.71
N SER A 71 -12.07 5.26 -7.55
CA SER A 71 -12.00 4.45 -6.33
C SER A 71 -11.63 5.30 -5.11
N THR A 72 -10.70 6.24 -5.26
CA THR A 72 -10.33 7.20 -4.19
C THR A 72 -11.54 8.06 -3.80
N ALA A 73 -12.31 8.55 -4.76
CA ALA A 73 -13.52 9.32 -4.48
C ALA A 73 -14.61 8.49 -3.76
N LEU A 74 -14.76 7.21 -4.12
CA LEU A 74 -15.69 6.31 -3.44
C LEU A 74 -15.30 6.07 -1.98
N VAL A 75 -14.02 5.84 -1.68
CA VAL A 75 -13.55 5.66 -0.29
C VAL A 75 -13.65 6.97 0.50
N LEU A 76 -13.41 8.11 -0.14
CA LEU A 76 -13.62 9.41 0.48
C LEU A 76 -15.09 9.62 0.86
N MET A 77 -16.03 9.27 -0.03
CA MET A 77 -17.48 9.34 0.25
C MET A 77 -17.88 8.46 1.44
N MET A 78 -17.24 7.31 1.62
CA MET A 78 -17.44 6.46 2.80
C MET A 78 -17.07 7.19 4.09
N SER A 79 -15.99 7.97 4.09
CA SER A 79 -15.54 8.69 5.28
C SER A 79 -16.38 9.96 5.52
N VAL A 80 -16.47 10.82 4.50
CA VAL A 80 -17.15 12.11 4.55
C VAL A 80 -18.09 12.19 3.34
N PRO A 81 -19.43 12.18 3.50
CA PRO A 81 -20.19 12.31 4.75
C PRO A 81 -20.63 10.98 5.41
N ALA A 82 -20.44 9.81 4.79
CA ALA A 82 -21.19 8.61 5.21
C ALA A 82 -20.89 8.14 6.64
N LEU A 83 -19.62 7.99 7.05
CA LEU A 83 -19.29 7.64 8.45
C LEU A 83 -19.72 8.73 9.43
N ALA A 84 -19.54 10.00 9.08
CA ALA A 84 -19.94 11.13 9.94
C ALA A 84 -21.45 11.10 10.24
N LEU A 85 -22.28 10.79 9.24
CA LEU A 85 -23.72 10.64 9.40
C LEU A 85 -24.10 9.34 10.13
N PHE A 86 -23.38 8.25 9.87
CA PHE A 86 -23.59 6.96 10.52
C PHE A 86 -23.36 7.06 12.04
N TYR A 87 -22.20 7.57 12.46
CA TYR A 87 -21.90 7.77 13.88
C TYR A 87 -22.68 8.95 14.49
N GLY A 88 -22.92 10.01 13.71
CA GLY A 88 -23.77 11.14 14.12
C GLY A 88 -25.22 10.73 14.43
N GLY A 89 -25.75 9.72 13.75
CA GLY A 89 -27.09 9.17 13.98
C GLY A 89 -27.19 8.21 15.17
N MET A 90 -26.08 7.65 15.63
CA MET A 90 -26.04 6.78 16.82
C MET A 90 -25.89 7.55 18.13
N VAL A 91 -25.37 8.78 18.08
CA VAL A 91 -25.29 9.66 19.24
C VAL A 91 -26.60 10.45 19.43
N ARG A 92 -26.79 10.99 20.64
CA ARG A 92 -27.92 11.90 20.90
C ARG A 92 -27.85 13.11 19.96
N SER A 93 -29.00 13.57 19.47
CA SER A 93 -29.11 14.73 18.56
C SER A 93 -28.30 15.96 18.98
N LYS A 94 -28.27 16.26 20.29
CA LYS A 94 -27.50 17.39 20.84
C LYS A 94 -25.97 17.25 20.67
N ASN A 95 -25.47 16.02 20.48
CA ASN A 95 -24.06 15.68 20.28
C ASN A 95 -23.74 15.41 18.80
N ALA A 96 -24.75 15.24 17.92
CA ALA A 96 -24.55 14.86 16.52
C ALA A 96 -23.65 15.85 15.78
N LEU A 97 -23.86 17.16 15.99
CA LEU A 97 -23.01 18.18 15.37
C LEU A 97 -21.54 18.06 15.81
N SER A 98 -21.29 17.77 17.08
CA SER A 98 -19.93 17.55 17.59
C SER A 98 -19.28 16.34 16.92
N MET A 99 -20.05 15.27 16.68
CA MET A 99 -19.56 14.08 15.96
C MET A 99 -19.17 14.36 14.52
N LEU A 100 -20.03 15.06 13.79
CA LEU A 100 -19.73 15.43 12.40
C LEU A 100 -18.45 16.26 12.33
N MET A 101 -18.28 17.22 13.24
CA MET A 101 -17.08 18.07 13.31
C MET A 101 -15.82 17.27 13.67
N GLN A 102 -15.89 16.35 14.64
CA GLN A 102 -14.75 15.52 15.01
C GLN A 102 -14.28 14.64 13.85
N VAL A 103 -15.21 13.98 13.14
CA VAL A 103 -14.87 13.14 11.99
C VAL A 103 -14.22 13.97 10.88
N PHE A 104 -14.77 15.15 10.56
CA PHE A 104 -14.19 16.02 9.54
C PHE A 104 -12.79 16.52 9.92
N VAL A 105 -12.61 17.04 11.14
CA VAL A 105 -11.33 17.57 11.61
C VAL A 105 -10.25 16.48 11.64
N VAL A 106 -10.58 15.29 12.14
CA VAL A 106 -9.60 14.19 12.20
C VAL A 106 -9.30 13.63 10.82
N PHE A 107 -10.29 13.53 9.92
CA PHE A 107 -10.04 13.15 8.54
C PHE A 107 -9.04 14.11 7.87
N SER A 108 -9.24 15.42 8.02
CA SER A 108 -8.32 16.44 7.50
C SER A 108 -6.94 16.36 8.15
N LEU A 109 -6.88 16.22 9.49
CA LEU A 109 -5.62 16.10 10.22
C LEU A 109 -4.80 14.89 9.76
N VAL A 110 -5.43 13.72 9.65
CA VAL A 110 -4.73 12.49 9.24
C VAL A 110 -4.27 12.61 7.79
N THR A 111 -5.06 13.23 6.91
CA THR A 111 -4.63 13.50 5.52
C THR A 111 -3.39 14.40 5.48
N VAL A 112 -3.32 15.42 6.33
CA VAL A 112 -2.13 16.29 6.42
C VAL A 112 -0.92 15.52 6.96
N LEU A 113 -1.07 14.75 8.04
CA LEU A 113 0.01 13.92 8.59
C LEU A 113 0.49 12.86 7.60
N TRP A 114 -0.43 12.32 6.81
CA TRP A 114 -0.13 11.39 5.72
C TRP A 114 0.82 12.01 4.68
N CYS A 115 0.52 13.23 4.24
CA CYS A 115 1.37 13.95 3.30
C CYS A 115 2.73 14.36 3.89
N ILE A 116 2.79 14.68 5.19
CA ILE A 116 4.04 15.09 5.85
C ILE A 116 4.99 13.90 6.00
N TYR A 117 4.53 12.78 6.56
CA TYR A 117 5.39 11.62 6.82
C TYR A 117 4.71 10.26 6.66
N GLY A 118 3.38 10.18 6.79
CA GLY A 118 2.68 8.89 6.84
C GLY A 118 2.88 8.06 5.57
N TYR A 119 2.84 8.68 4.39
CA TYR A 119 3.11 8.01 3.13
C TYR A 119 4.53 7.44 3.08
N SER A 120 5.52 8.25 3.48
CA SER A 120 6.93 7.84 3.47
C SER A 120 7.14 6.62 4.36
N LEU A 121 6.68 6.67 5.61
CA LEU A 121 6.85 5.57 6.55
C LEU A 121 6.10 4.30 6.16
N ALA A 122 5.06 4.39 5.33
CA ALA A 122 4.27 3.23 4.91
C ALA A 122 4.78 2.58 3.60
N PHE A 123 5.25 3.39 2.64
CA PHE A 123 5.45 2.94 1.26
C PHE A 123 6.85 3.16 0.69
N THR A 124 7.81 3.66 1.49
CA THR A 124 9.21 3.72 1.08
C THR A 124 10.01 2.55 1.63
N GLU A 125 11.17 2.28 1.04
CA GLU A 125 12.07 1.24 1.52
C GLU A 125 12.58 1.56 2.93
N GLY A 126 12.63 0.54 3.78
CA GLY A 126 13.06 0.66 5.17
C GLY A 126 13.35 -0.71 5.76
N ASN A 127 12.73 -1.02 6.90
CA ASN A 127 12.84 -2.33 7.55
C ASN A 127 11.49 -3.08 7.52
N ALA A 128 11.43 -4.21 8.23
CA ALA A 128 10.23 -5.06 8.28
C ALA A 128 9.00 -4.42 8.95
N TYR A 129 9.15 -3.28 9.64
CA TYR A 129 8.10 -2.63 10.43
C TYR A 129 7.74 -1.24 9.92
N PHE A 130 8.71 -0.48 9.42
CA PHE A 130 8.50 0.87 8.89
C PHE A 130 9.40 1.13 7.69
N GLY A 131 8.91 1.94 6.76
CA GLY A 131 9.66 2.49 5.64
C GLY A 131 10.66 3.57 6.05
N GLY A 132 11.21 4.27 5.08
CA GLY A 132 12.15 5.37 5.25
C GLY A 132 11.51 6.77 5.25
N PHE A 133 12.38 7.78 5.15
CA PHE A 133 12.03 9.20 5.13
C PHE A 133 12.21 9.85 3.75
N ASP A 134 12.40 9.06 2.70
CA ASP A 134 12.73 9.52 1.35
C ASP A 134 11.58 10.30 0.68
N ARG A 135 10.34 10.10 1.14
CA ARG A 135 9.13 10.76 0.64
C ARG A 135 8.51 11.70 1.67
N LEU A 136 9.30 12.25 2.60
CA LEU A 136 8.84 13.31 3.50
C LEU A 136 8.27 14.49 2.69
N PHE A 137 7.12 15.01 3.10
CA PHE A 137 6.38 16.05 2.37
C PHE A 137 6.08 15.71 0.90
N LEU A 138 5.99 14.42 0.57
CA LEU A 138 5.85 13.92 -0.81
C LEU A 138 7.03 14.34 -1.71
N ASN A 139 8.24 14.44 -1.16
CA ASN A 139 9.41 14.83 -1.92
C ASN A 139 9.69 13.84 -3.09
N GLY A 140 9.86 14.39 -4.28
CA GLY A 140 10.19 13.60 -5.47
C GLY A 140 9.03 12.78 -6.06
N THR A 141 7.78 12.97 -5.60
CA THR A 141 6.60 12.38 -6.27
C THR A 141 6.21 13.12 -7.54
N PHE A 142 6.64 14.38 -7.67
CA PHE A 142 6.47 15.23 -8.85
C PHE A 142 7.76 16.01 -9.09
N ASP A 143 8.28 15.95 -10.33
CA ASP A 143 9.43 16.75 -10.76
C ASP A 143 8.92 17.98 -11.53
N PRO A 144 8.91 19.18 -10.92
CA PRO A 144 8.41 20.39 -11.57
C PRO A 144 9.26 20.84 -12.76
N LYS A 145 10.51 20.38 -12.88
CA LYS A 145 11.39 20.74 -14.00
C LYS A 145 11.09 19.94 -15.26
N LYS A 146 10.61 18.70 -15.09
CA LYS A 146 10.27 17.78 -16.19
C LYS A 146 8.76 17.69 -16.44
N GLY A 147 7.93 18.11 -15.49
CA GLY A 147 6.48 17.96 -15.56
C GLY A 147 6.03 16.50 -15.44
N GLU A 148 6.89 15.64 -14.89
CA GLU A 148 6.66 14.20 -14.78
C GLU A 148 6.35 13.81 -13.34
N PHE A 149 5.45 12.86 -13.19
CA PHE A 149 5.18 12.21 -11.90
C PHE A 149 6.08 11.00 -11.73
N ALA A 150 6.52 10.73 -10.51
CA ALA A 150 7.10 9.44 -10.19
C ALA A 150 6.04 8.34 -10.37
N MET A 151 6.48 7.12 -10.67
CA MET A 151 5.59 5.98 -10.91
C MET A 151 5.64 5.03 -9.73
N ALA A 152 4.46 4.65 -9.23
CA ALA A 152 4.30 3.60 -8.25
C ALA A 152 3.96 2.28 -8.94
N ALA A 153 4.62 1.20 -8.50
CA ALA A 153 4.24 -0.15 -8.87
C ALA A 153 2.89 -0.50 -8.20
N THR A 154 2.01 -1.17 -8.94
CA THR A 154 0.77 -1.72 -8.37
C THR A 154 0.98 -3.18 -7.98
N PHE A 155 -0.03 -3.79 -7.34
CA PHE A 155 -0.05 -5.23 -7.05
C PHE A 155 -0.09 -6.11 -8.32
N SER A 156 -0.36 -5.51 -9.49
CA SER A 156 -0.38 -6.18 -10.77
C SER A 156 0.94 -5.99 -11.52
N LYS A 157 1.60 -7.10 -11.88
CA LYS A 157 2.89 -7.06 -12.59
C LYS A 157 2.76 -6.31 -13.92
N GLY A 158 3.57 -5.27 -14.10
CA GLY A 158 3.62 -4.48 -15.33
C GLY A 158 2.54 -3.40 -15.43
N VAL A 159 1.74 -3.18 -14.39
CA VAL A 159 0.81 -2.05 -14.30
C VAL A 159 1.38 -1.04 -13.31
N VAL A 160 1.57 0.19 -13.78
CA VAL A 160 2.03 1.32 -12.96
C VAL A 160 1.02 2.44 -12.99
N ILE A 161 1.00 3.21 -11.91
CA ILE A 161 0.19 4.42 -11.80
C ILE A 161 1.07 5.57 -11.29
N PRO A 162 0.72 6.83 -11.57
CA PRO A 162 1.42 7.96 -10.97
C PRO A 162 1.40 7.84 -9.44
N GLU A 163 2.55 8.02 -8.80
CA GLU A 163 2.74 7.84 -7.36
C GLU A 163 1.78 8.72 -6.57
N LEU A 164 1.50 9.93 -7.03
CA LEU A 164 0.55 10.84 -6.39
C LEU A 164 -0.89 10.29 -6.34
N VAL A 165 -1.31 9.53 -7.36
CA VAL A 165 -2.62 8.87 -7.36
C VAL A 165 -2.66 7.78 -6.30
N PHE A 166 -1.56 7.03 -6.17
CA PHE A 166 -1.43 6.02 -5.14
C PHE A 166 -1.39 6.63 -3.72
N VAL A 167 -0.66 7.74 -3.52
CA VAL A 167 -0.63 8.51 -2.27
C VAL A 167 -2.05 8.91 -1.87
N ALA A 168 -2.83 9.48 -2.79
CA ALA A 168 -4.19 9.95 -2.53
C ALA A 168 -5.13 8.79 -2.18
N PHE A 169 -5.05 7.68 -2.93
CA PHE A 169 -5.83 6.48 -2.64
C PHE A 169 -5.55 5.96 -1.22
N GLN A 170 -4.27 5.81 -0.85
CA GLN A 170 -3.89 5.29 0.46
C GLN A 170 -4.20 6.26 1.61
N ALA A 171 -4.14 7.57 1.37
CA ALA A 171 -4.53 8.58 2.36
C ALA A 171 -5.97 8.36 2.86
N THR A 172 -6.88 7.93 1.98
CA THR A 172 -8.28 7.66 2.37
C THR A 172 -8.41 6.46 3.32
N PHE A 173 -7.57 5.43 3.18
CA PHE A 173 -7.53 4.29 4.11
C PHE A 173 -6.92 4.65 5.47
N ALA A 174 -5.87 5.47 5.47
CA ALA A 174 -5.30 5.98 6.71
C ALA A 174 -6.34 6.83 7.48
N ALA A 175 -7.02 7.74 6.78
CA ALA A 175 -8.00 8.63 7.39
C ALA A 175 -9.25 7.90 7.87
N ILE A 176 -9.85 7.01 7.05
CA ILE A 176 -11.06 6.27 7.43
C ILE A 176 -10.81 5.40 8.68
N THR A 177 -9.61 4.82 8.81
CA THR A 177 -9.24 4.00 9.97
C THR A 177 -9.30 4.81 11.27
N CYS A 178 -8.75 6.03 11.28
CA CYS A 178 -8.83 6.91 12.44
C CYS A 178 -10.28 7.35 12.73
N CYS A 179 -11.07 7.65 11.69
CA CYS A 179 -12.47 8.02 11.86
C CYS A 179 -13.33 6.90 12.46
N LEU A 180 -13.06 5.64 12.12
CA LEU A 180 -13.75 4.48 12.71
C LEU A 180 -13.49 4.36 14.22
N ILE A 181 -12.26 4.64 14.66
CA ILE A 181 -11.89 4.63 16.08
C ILE A 181 -12.68 5.70 16.84
N LEU A 182 -12.76 6.92 16.29
CA LEU A 182 -13.55 8.00 16.90
C LEU A 182 -15.02 7.63 17.04
N GLY A 183 -15.61 7.08 15.99
CA GLY A 183 -17.00 6.66 16.01
C GLY A 183 -17.30 5.56 17.03
N ALA A 184 -16.32 4.73 17.38
CA ALA A 184 -16.48 3.67 18.37
C ALA A 184 -16.39 4.14 19.83
N ILE A 185 -15.73 5.29 20.09
CA ILE A 185 -15.47 5.80 21.46
C ILE A 185 -16.31 7.02 21.83
N ALA A 186 -17.10 7.54 20.90
CA ALA A 186 -17.92 8.74 21.09
C ALA A 186 -19.34 8.44 21.61
#